data_AF-A0A7C7QFC7-F1
#
_entry.id   AF-A0A7C7QFC7-F1
#
_cell.length_a   1.000
_cell.length_b   1.000
_cell.length_c   1.000
_cell.angle_alpha   90.00
_cell.angle_beta   90.00
_cell.angle_gamma   90.00
#
_symmetry.space_group_name_H-M   'P 1'
#
loop_
_entity.id
_entity.type
_entity.pdbx_description
1 polymer ?
#
loop_
_entity_poly.entity_id
_entity_poly.type
_entity_poly.pdbx_seq_one_letter_code
_entity_poly.pdbx_strand_id
1 'polypeptide(L)'
;MRVFFLLFPLLVIAGCQAPPGVKQLEDEKQALQQELESSQQQLAKLEAERQQLQAQLDESRHVIAVLDSEKTARVSESSTLRSQVRRFVQREIDELKAFLVNSNLLDYVGGELVRRKLYDQKPIMLIDLQNRIPRPGTLTGFGGYFVKPTTLKIKLLRPVNDRLVVIWESRLQQVNGGGLVRGNFAVSVGVEKGDVLGYWFPKAGNVTFDKGTGNTRYLTRDVPLGSRISPSSLYGDDDKRSYSLGVFGLLK
;
A
#
# COMPACT_ATOMS: atom_id res chain seq x y z
N MET A 1 91.31 74.64 -58.33
CA MET A 1 91.60 75.95 -58.92
C MET A 1 90.27 76.56 -59.37
N ARG A 2 89.89 77.73 -58.80
CA ARG A 2 88.68 78.56 -59.02
C ARG A 2 87.34 77.95 -58.53
N VAL A 3 86.67 78.33 -57.42
CA VAL A 3 86.32 79.61 -56.73
C VAL A 3 84.93 80.15 -57.13
N PHE A 4 84.14 80.53 -56.10
CA PHE A 4 82.97 81.44 -56.00
C PHE A 4 81.54 80.84 -56.13
N PHE A 5 80.76 80.76 -55.02
CA PHE A 5 79.87 81.78 -54.37
C PHE A 5 78.45 81.71 -54.96
N LEU A 6 77.30 81.86 -54.29
CA LEU A 6 76.80 81.92 -52.90
C LEU A 6 75.25 82.05 -53.05
N LEU A 7 74.51 81.91 -51.95
CA LEU A 7 73.13 82.39 -51.68
C LEU A 7 71.91 81.48 -51.92
N PHE A 8 71.42 81.00 -50.78
CA PHE A 8 70.02 80.71 -50.39
C PHE A 8 69.12 81.96 -50.57
N PRO A 9 67.80 81.79 -50.76
CA PRO A 9 66.92 82.06 -49.60
C PRO A 9 65.71 81.12 -49.44
N LEU A 10 65.24 81.13 -48.19
CA LEU A 10 64.02 80.58 -47.60
C LEU A 10 62.75 80.79 -48.46
N LEU A 11 61.89 79.76 -48.48
CA LEU A 11 60.46 79.91 -48.76
C LEU A 11 59.67 79.35 -47.58
N VAL A 12 59.16 80.29 -46.77
CA VAL A 12 58.19 80.09 -45.69
C VAL A 12 56.85 79.78 -46.34
N ILE A 13 56.36 78.54 -46.24
CA ILE A 13 54.97 78.22 -46.55
C ILE A 13 54.18 78.34 -45.26
N ALA A 14 53.24 79.27 -45.30
CA ALA A 14 52.33 79.66 -44.24
C ALA A 14 51.57 78.46 -43.65
N GLY A 15 51.48 78.42 -42.32
CA GLY A 15 50.53 77.58 -41.62
C GLY A 15 49.11 78.09 -41.87
N CYS A 16 48.31 77.31 -42.59
CA CYS A 16 46.86 77.42 -42.58
C CYS A 16 46.37 77.08 -41.16
N GLN A 17 46.01 78.11 -40.38
CA GLN A 17 45.17 77.89 -39.20
C GLN A 17 43.81 77.40 -39.67
N ALA A 18 43.56 76.10 -39.51
CA ALA A 18 42.22 75.54 -39.63
C ALA A 18 41.28 76.30 -38.66
N PRO A 19 40.05 76.63 -39.06
CA PRO A 19 39.09 77.31 -38.19
C PRO A 19 38.89 76.47 -36.92
N PRO A 20 38.75 77.09 -35.73
CA PRO A 20 38.67 76.37 -34.44
C PRO A 20 37.54 75.32 -34.38
N GLY A 21 36.49 75.43 -35.20
CA GLY A 21 35.42 74.42 -35.30
C GLY A 21 35.83 73.10 -35.98
N VAL A 22 36.86 73.07 -36.83
CA VAL A 22 37.28 71.86 -37.56
C VAL A 22 38.06 70.90 -36.65
N LYS A 23 38.91 71.43 -35.75
CA LYS A 23 39.59 70.62 -34.72
C LYS A 23 38.61 70.02 -33.73
N GLN A 24 37.62 70.80 -33.28
CA GLN A 24 36.57 70.31 -32.39
C GLN A 24 35.78 69.16 -33.00
N LEU A 25 35.45 69.25 -34.30
CA LEU A 25 34.77 68.20 -35.04
C LEU A 25 35.65 66.94 -35.23
N GLU A 26 36.96 67.11 -35.44
CA GLU A 26 37.90 65.98 -35.48
C GLU A 26 38.02 65.27 -34.14
N ASP A 27 38.12 66.02 -33.04
CA ASP A 27 38.19 65.48 -31.67
C ASP A 27 36.88 64.75 -31.30
N GLU A 28 35.71 65.33 -31.63
CA GLU A 28 34.40 64.68 -31.45
C GLU A 28 34.28 63.40 -32.27
N LYS A 29 34.72 63.42 -33.53
CA LYS A 29 34.72 62.24 -34.38
C LYS A 29 35.60 61.14 -33.78
N GLN A 30 36.78 61.49 -33.29
CA GLN A 30 37.70 60.53 -32.66
C GLN A 30 37.12 59.93 -31.37
N ALA A 31 36.47 60.75 -30.55
CA ALA A 31 35.79 60.30 -29.32
C ALA A 31 34.61 59.36 -29.63
N LEU A 32 33.76 59.72 -30.60
CA LEU A 32 32.65 58.87 -31.05
C LEU A 32 33.15 57.54 -31.65
N GLN A 33 34.30 57.56 -32.33
CA GLN A 33 34.90 56.35 -32.89
C GLN A 33 35.42 55.42 -31.79
N GLN A 34 36.03 55.96 -30.73
CA GLN A 34 36.41 55.17 -29.55
C GLN A 34 35.19 54.62 -28.79
N GLU A 35 34.12 55.41 -28.65
CA GLU A 35 32.88 54.96 -28.00
C GLU A 35 32.19 53.85 -28.80
N LEU A 36 32.22 53.95 -30.13
CA LEU A 36 31.73 52.91 -31.03
C LEU A 36 32.55 51.62 -30.90
N GLU A 37 33.89 51.72 -30.90
CA GLU A 37 34.77 50.56 -30.71
C GLU A 37 34.57 49.90 -29.34
N SER A 38 34.42 50.70 -28.27
CA SER A 38 34.13 50.20 -26.93
C SER A 38 32.77 49.49 -26.85
N SER A 39 31.75 50.07 -27.47
CA SER A 39 30.40 49.50 -27.54
C SER A 39 30.37 48.21 -28.36
N GLN A 40 31.13 48.14 -29.46
CA GLN A 40 31.29 46.92 -30.27
C GLN A 40 31.98 45.80 -29.48
N GLN A 41 33.00 46.12 -28.69
CA GLN A 41 33.64 45.15 -27.81
C GLN A 41 32.69 44.64 -26.72
N GLN A 42 31.88 45.52 -26.13
CA GLN A 42 30.86 45.12 -25.15
C GLN A 42 29.77 44.25 -25.78
N LEU A 43 29.31 44.57 -26.98
CA LEU A 43 28.36 43.76 -27.73
C LEU A 43 28.91 42.36 -28.01
N ALA A 44 30.16 42.27 -28.49
CA ALA A 44 30.80 40.98 -28.74
C ALA A 44 30.92 40.14 -27.46
N LYS A 45 31.24 40.78 -26.32
CA LYS A 45 31.30 40.11 -25.01
C LYS A 45 29.92 39.62 -24.56
N LEU A 46 28.90 40.46 -24.64
CA LEU A 46 27.52 40.10 -24.27
C LEU A 46 26.95 38.99 -25.16
N GLU A 47 27.26 38.99 -26.46
CA GLU A 47 26.87 37.91 -27.36
C GLU A 47 27.54 36.58 -26.99
N ALA A 48 28.83 36.59 -26.66
CA ALA A 48 29.54 35.41 -26.19
C ALA A 48 28.94 34.89 -24.86
N GLU A 49 28.67 35.78 -23.90
CA GLU A 49 28.00 35.43 -22.64
C GLU A 49 26.59 34.87 -22.88
N ARG A 50 25.81 35.46 -23.79
CA ARG A 50 24.48 34.97 -24.16
C ARG A 50 24.55 33.57 -24.75
N GLN A 51 25.50 33.30 -25.64
CA GLN A 51 25.70 31.98 -26.23
C GLN A 51 26.09 30.94 -25.17
N GLN A 52 26.98 31.31 -24.24
CA GLN A 52 27.37 30.44 -23.15
C GLN A 52 26.20 30.13 -22.21
N LEU A 53 25.41 31.14 -21.83
CA LEU A 53 24.22 30.94 -21.01
C LEU A 53 23.17 30.08 -21.72
N GLN A 54 23.00 30.25 -23.03
CA GLN A 54 22.10 29.42 -23.82
C GLN A 54 22.54 27.95 -23.80
N ALA A 55 23.84 27.68 -24.00
CA ALA A 55 24.38 26.33 -23.89
C ALA A 55 24.18 25.71 -22.49
N GLN A 56 24.37 26.50 -21.43
CA GLN A 56 24.12 26.05 -20.05
C GLN A 56 22.63 25.76 -19.79
N LEU A 57 21.72 26.55 -20.36
CA LEU A 57 20.28 26.29 -20.26
C LEU A 57 19.89 25.00 -20.98
N ASP A 58 20.44 24.76 -22.16
CA ASP A 58 20.15 23.56 -22.93
C ASP A 58 20.72 22.30 -22.25
N GLU A 59 21.92 22.38 -21.68
CA GLU A 59 22.49 21.31 -20.85
C GLU A 59 21.65 21.06 -19.59
N SER A 60 21.25 22.10 -18.87
CA SER A 60 20.42 21.94 -17.68
C SER A 60 19.07 21.30 -18.02
N ARG A 61 18.45 21.66 -19.15
CA ARG A 61 17.21 21.03 -19.62
C ARG A 61 17.40 19.56 -19.95
N HIS A 62 18.52 19.22 -20.56
CA HIS A 62 18.88 17.83 -20.84
C HIS A 62 19.03 17.01 -19.55
N VAL A 63 19.79 17.52 -18.58
CA VAL A 63 19.98 16.87 -17.27
C VAL A 63 18.65 16.67 -16.55
N ILE A 64 17.76 17.67 -16.54
CA ILE A 64 16.43 17.55 -15.92
C ILE A 64 15.63 16.43 -16.58
N ALA A 65 15.61 16.36 -17.93
CA ALA A 65 14.88 15.32 -18.65
C ALA A 65 15.41 13.90 -18.35
N VAL A 66 16.73 13.74 -18.26
CA VAL A 66 17.35 12.46 -17.89
C VAL A 66 16.99 12.09 -16.44
N LEU A 67 17.10 13.03 -15.50
CA LEU A 67 16.76 12.80 -14.09
C LEU A 67 15.29 12.43 -13.90
N ASP A 68 14.36 13.05 -14.63
CA ASP A 68 12.94 12.71 -14.57
C ASP A 68 12.66 11.30 -15.10
N SER A 69 13.34 10.91 -16.19
CA SER A 69 13.26 9.55 -16.74
C SER A 69 13.80 8.51 -15.74
N GLU A 70 15.00 8.75 -15.19
CA GLU A 70 15.60 7.87 -14.19
C GLU A 70 14.76 7.77 -12.92
N LYS A 71 14.23 8.89 -12.43
CA LYS A 71 13.35 8.93 -11.27
C LYS A 71 12.10 8.10 -11.50
N THR A 72 11.46 8.25 -12.67
CA THR A 72 10.28 7.47 -13.03
C THR A 72 10.59 5.98 -13.11
N ALA A 73 11.71 5.61 -13.75
CA ALA A 73 12.18 4.24 -13.82
C ALA A 73 12.42 3.64 -12.42
N ARG A 74 13.16 4.33 -11.55
CA ARG A 74 13.43 3.91 -10.17
C ARG A 74 12.16 3.74 -9.34
N VAL A 75 11.20 4.65 -9.48
CA VAL A 75 9.90 4.56 -8.76
C VAL A 75 9.10 3.33 -9.24
N SER A 76 9.06 3.07 -10.54
CA SER A 76 8.39 1.91 -11.13
C SER A 76 9.02 0.59 -10.67
N GLU A 77 10.35 0.51 -10.74
CA GLU A 77 11.11 -0.67 -10.30
C GLU A 77 10.92 -0.93 -8.82
N SER A 78 11.06 0.10 -7.97
CA SER A 78 10.86 -0.01 -6.52
C SER A 78 9.45 -0.49 -6.18
N SER A 79 8.43 0.00 -6.89
CA SER A 79 7.04 -0.41 -6.70
C SER A 79 6.82 -1.87 -7.08
N THR A 80 7.43 -2.30 -8.18
CA THR A 80 7.38 -3.69 -8.65
C THR A 80 8.07 -4.63 -7.66
N LEU A 81 9.28 -4.29 -7.22
CA LEU A 81 10.03 -5.05 -6.23
C LEU A 81 9.27 -5.17 -4.91
N ARG A 82 8.69 -4.07 -4.40
CA ARG A 82 7.84 -4.08 -3.19
C ARG A 82 6.66 -5.03 -3.33
N SER A 83 6.01 -5.05 -4.50
CA SER A 83 4.90 -5.96 -4.79
C SER A 83 5.34 -7.44 -4.83
N GLN A 84 6.50 -7.72 -5.42
CA GLN A 84 7.09 -9.06 -5.44
C GLN A 84 7.44 -9.55 -4.03
N VAL A 85 8.14 -8.72 -3.23
CA VAL A 85 8.49 -9.04 -1.84
C VAL A 85 7.23 -9.28 -1.00
N ARG A 86 6.21 -8.44 -1.12
CA ARG A 86 4.94 -8.65 -0.39
C ARG A 86 4.28 -9.98 -0.75
N ARG A 87 4.23 -10.34 -2.04
CA ARG A 87 3.66 -11.62 -2.49
C ARG A 87 4.45 -12.82 -1.98
N PHE A 88 5.78 -12.72 -1.99
CA PHE A 88 6.66 -13.75 -1.45
C PHE A 88 6.40 -13.95 0.06
N VAL A 89 6.47 -12.89 0.85
CA VAL A 89 6.22 -12.94 2.30
C VAL A 89 4.83 -13.48 2.62
N GLN A 90 3.80 -13.07 1.86
CA GLN A 90 2.45 -13.57 2.05
C GLN A 90 2.36 -15.09 1.81
N ARG A 91 3.03 -15.59 0.78
CA ARG A 91 3.09 -17.03 0.49
C ARG A 91 3.74 -17.81 1.62
N GLU A 92 4.90 -17.37 2.10
CA GLU A 92 5.60 -18.01 3.22
C GLU A 92 4.71 -18.03 4.49
N ILE A 93 4.01 -16.93 4.79
CA ILE A 93 3.06 -16.87 5.91
C ILE A 93 1.92 -17.88 5.73
N ASP A 94 1.37 -18.00 4.52
CA ASP A 94 0.26 -18.90 4.24
C ASP A 94 0.69 -20.37 4.31
N GLU A 95 1.90 -20.70 3.86
CA GLU A 95 2.51 -22.03 3.99
C GLU A 95 2.76 -22.39 5.47
N LEU A 96 3.31 -21.47 6.25
CA LEU A 96 3.50 -21.66 7.70
C LEU A 96 2.16 -21.85 8.43
N LYS A 97 1.12 -21.08 8.08
CA LYS A 97 -0.23 -21.27 8.63
C LYS A 97 -0.79 -22.64 8.30
N ALA A 98 -0.65 -23.09 7.05
CA ALA A 98 -1.10 -24.41 6.64
C ALA A 98 -0.37 -25.52 7.40
N PHE A 99 0.95 -25.40 7.58
CA PHE A 99 1.73 -26.31 8.41
C PHE A 99 1.22 -26.36 9.85
N LEU A 100 0.98 -25.21 10.49
CA LEU A 100 0.49 -25.16 11.87
C LEU A 100 -0.88 -25.84 12.05
N VAL A 101 -1.82 -25.60 11.13
CA VAL A 101 -3.18 -26.19 11.15
C VAL A 101 -3.14 -27.70 10.88
N ASN A 102 -2.29 -28.14 9.96
CA ASN A 102 -2.18 -29.55 9.59
C ASN A 102 -1.41 -30.37 10.64
N SER A 103 -0.37 -29.79 11.24
CA SER A 103 0.49 -30.46 12.23
C SER A 103 -0.06 -30.45 13.67
N ASN A 104 -1.30 -29.98 13.87
CA ASN A 104 -1.96 -29.97 15.18
C ASN A 104 -1.20 -29.18 16.27
N LEU A 105 -0.43 -28.17 15.86
CA LEU A 105 0.38 -27.31 16.73
C LEU A 105 -0.41 -26.10 17.27
N LEU A 106 -1.68 -26.01 16.91
CA LEU A 106 -2.56 -24.91 17.29
C LEU A 106 -3.48 -25.32 18.42
N ASP A 107 -3.79 -24.38 19.29
CA ASP A 107 -4.86 -24.53 20.26
C ASP A 107 -6.19 -24.67 19.50
N TYR A 108 -6.98 -25.66 19.90
CA TYR A 108 -8.31 -25.89 19.38
C TYR A 108 -9.36 -25.38 20.36
N VAL A 109 -10.33 -24.61 19.87
CA VAL A 109 -11.50 -24.18 20.64
C VAL A 109 -12.78 -24.53 19.88
N GLY A 110 -13.61 -25.38 20.48
CA GLY A 110 -14.87 -25.83 19.91
C GLY A 110 -15.27 -27.21 20.39
N GLY A 111 -16.33 -27.75 19.83
CA GLY A 111 -16.78 -29.11 20.11
C GLY A 111 -15.88 -30.16 19.47
N GLU A 112 -15.86 -31.37 20.01
CA GLU A 112 -15.04 -32.45 19.47
C GLU A 112 -15.36 -32.75 17.99
N LEU A 113 -14.32 -32.90 17.15
CA LEU A 113 -14.43 -33.07 15.71
C LEU A 113 -14.70 -34.53 15.30
N VAL A 114 -15.81 -35.08 15.81
CA VAL A 114 -16.25 -36.46 15.56
C VAL A 114 -17.53 -36.51 14.73
N ARG A 115 -17.81 -37.68 14.14
CA ARG A 115 -19.10 -37.91 13.49
C ARG A 115 -20.20 -38.02 14.53
N ARG A 116 -21.27 -37.23 14.38
CA ARG A 116 -22.46 -37.26 15.26
C ARG A 116 -23.73 -37.67 14.52
N LYS A 117 -24.82 -37.87 15.26
CA LYS A 117 -26.05 -38.52 14.73
C LYS A 117 -26.96 -37.58 13.95
N LEU A 118 -27.07 -36.32 14.37
CA LEU A 118 -28.01 -35.35 13.81
C LEU A 118 -27.28 -34.30 12.97
N TYR A 119 -28.00 -33.63 12.07
CA TYR A 119 -27.53 -32.46 11.32
C TYR A 119 -28.73 -31.60 10.90
N ASP A 120 -28.51 -30.31 10.66
CA ASP A 120 -29.59 -29.38 10.30
C ASP A 120 -29.80 -29.34 8.78
N GLN A 121 -31.05 -29.44 8.32
CA GLN A 121 -31.38 -29.44 6.89
C GLN A 121 -31.76 -28.06 6.33
N LYS A 122 -31.71 -27.02 7.16
CA LYS A 122 -32.09 -25.65 6.82
C LYS A 122 -30.92 -24.68 7.06
N PRO A 123 -30.93 -23.49 6.44
CA PRO A 123 -30.01 -22.43 6.79
C PRO A 123 -30.11 -22.10 8.28
N ILE A 124 -28.97 -22.00 8.95
CA ILE A 124 -28.91 -21.87 10.41
C ILE A 124 -27.65 -21.13 10.85
N MET A 125 -27.81 -20.24 11.82
CA MET A 125 -26.72 -19.58 12.53
C MET A 125 -26.56 -20.26 13.87
N LEU A 126 -25.42 -20.89 14.09
CA LEU A 126 -25.07 -21.53 15.34
C LEU A 126 -24.23 -20.56 16.18
N ILE A 127 -24.42 -20.56 17.49
CA ILE A 127 -23.61 -19.77 18.43
C ILE A 127 -23.19 -20.70 19.55
N ASP A 128 -21.88 -20.95 19.65
CA ASP A 128 -21.30 -21.86 20.62
C ASP A 128 -21.00 -21.13 21.94
N LEU A 129 -21.96 -21.20 22.87
CA LEU A 129 -21.82 -20.58 24.19
C LEU A 129 -21.04 -21.44 25.18
N GLN A 130 -20.79 -22.70 24.85
CA GLN A 130 -20.05 -23.64 25.69
C GLN A 130 -18.55 -23.42 25.56
N ASN A 131 -18.04 -23.39 24.33
CA ASN A 131 -16.62 -23.32 24.06
C ASN A 131 -16.18 -21.87 23.81
N ARG A 132 -16.19 -21.07 24.88
CA ARG A 132 -15.69 -19.70 24.84
C ARG A 132 -14.17 -19.70 24.68
N ILE A 133 -13.65 -18.68 24.00
CA ILE A 133 -12.20 -18.47 23.86
C ILE A 133 -11.58 -18.37 25.28
N PRO A 134 -10.67 -19.28 25.66
CA PRO A 134 -10.18 -19.36 27.04
C PRO A 134 -9.13 -18.29 27.36
N ARG A 135 -8.38 -17.84 26.35
CA ARG A 135 -7.22 -16.95 26.43
C ARG A 135 -7.14 -16.06 25.19
N PRO A 136 -6.62 -14.83 25.29
CA PRO A 136 -6.45 -13.97 24.13
C PRO A 136 -5.45 -14.58 23.13
N GLY A 137 -5.53 -14.17 21.87
CA GLY A 137 -4.65 -14.72 20.85
C GLY A 137 -5.09 -14.42 19.43
N THR A 138 -4.72 -15.29 18.51
CA THR A 138 -5.04 -15.12 17.09
C THR A 138 -5.60 -16.43 16.52
N LEU A 139 -6.79 -16.37 15.93
CA LEU A 139 -7.36 -17.49 15.19
C LEU A 139 -6.84 -17.49 13.75
N THR A 140 -6.52 -18.67 13.26
CA THR A 140 -5.90 -18.90 11.96
C THR A 140 -6.71 -19.82 11.06
N GLY A 141 -7.63 -20.60 11.62
CA GLY A 141 -8.44 -21.54 10.83
C GLY A 141 -9.66 -22.08 11.56
N PHE A 142 -10.36 -22.98 10.89
CA PHE A 142 -11.54 -23.68 11.37
C PHE A 142 -11.43 -25.18 11.15
N GLY A 143 -12.16 -25.93 11.97
CA GLY A 143 -12.30 -27.37 11.86
C GLY A 143 -13.77 -27.77 11.98
N GLY A 144 -14.16 -28.82 11.27
CA GLY A 144 -15.50 -29.35 11.37
C GLY A 144 -15.63 -30.78 10.85
N TYR A 145 -16.64 -31.50 11.34
CA TYR A 145 -17.06 -32.77 10.75
C TYR A 145 -18.36 -32.56 9.96
N PHE A 146 -18.29 -32.73 8.64
CA PHE A 146 -19.38 -32.44 7.72
C PHE A 146 -19.93 -33.71 7.08
N VAL A 147 -21.24 -33.75 6.79
CA VAL A 147 -21.86 -34.90 6.12
C VAL A 147 -21.69 -34.81 4.60
N LYS A 148 -21.75 -33.60 4.05
CA LYS A 148 -21.74 -33.30 2.61
C LYS A 148 -21.05 -31.96 2.36
N PRO A 149 -20.62 -31.68 1.12
CA PRO A 149 -20.11 -30.37 0.75
C PRO A 149 -21.06 -29.25 1.15
N THR A 150 -20.53 -28.16 1.68
CA THR A 150 -21.32 -27.02 2.16
C THR A 150 -20.50 -25.74 2.15
N THR A 151 -21.15 -24.64 2.53
CA THR A 151 -20.49 -23.36 2.74
C THR A 151 -20.82 -22.85 4.13
N LEU A 152 -19.89 -22.16 4.77
CA LEU A 152 -20.16 -21.48 6.02
C LEU A 152 -19.42 -20.15 6.13
N LYS A 153 -19.94 -19.26 6.98
CA LYS A 153 -19.17 -18.14 7.53
C LYS A 153 -18.92 -18.38 9.00
N ILE A 154 -17.70 -18.14 9.45
CA ILE A 154 -17.36 -18.12 10.86
C ILE A 154 -17.49 -16.67 11.33
N LYS A 155 -18.05 -16.46 12.51
CA LYS A 155 -18.23 -15.15 13.13
C LYS A 155 -17.65 -15.17 14.53
N LEU A 156 -17.06 -14.05 14.91
CA LEU A 156 -16.57 -13.82 16.27
C LEU A 156 -17.52 -12.87 16.97
N LEU A 157 -18.02 -13.29 18.13
CA LEU A 157 -18.96 -12.53 18.93
C LEU A 157 -18.32 -12.16 20.26
N ARG A 158 -18.24 -10.87 20.56
CA ARG A 158 -17.71 -10.37 21.82
C ARG A 158 -18.84 -10.15 22.82
N PRO A 159 -18.76 -10.71 24.04
CA PRO A 159 -19.68 -10.33 25.10
C PRO A 159 -19.41 -8.89 25.53
N VAL A 160 -20.45 -8.05 25.48
CA VAL A 160 -20.45 -6.68 25.98
C VAL A 160 -21.72 -6.52 26.81
N ASN A 161 -21.56 -6.45 28.13
CA ASN A 161 -22.65 -6.60 29.10
C ASN A 161 -23.41 -7.92 28.84
N ASP A 162 -24.74 -7.90 28.81
CA ASP A 162 -25.59 -9.09 28.58
C ASP A 162 -25.88 -9.36 27.09
N ARG A 163 -25.02 -8.87 26.19
CA ARG A 163 -25.20 -9.00 24.73
C ARG A 163 -23.94 -9.49 24.05
N LEU A 164 -24.13 -10.25 22.99
CA LEU A 164 -23.09 -10.71 22.08
C LEU A 164 -23.06 -9.77 20.88
N VAL A 165 -21.93 -9.13 20.63
CA VAL A 165 -21.73 -8.22 19.50
C VAL A 165 -20.88 -8.93 18.44
N VAL A 166 -21.35 -9.01 17.21
CA VAL A 166 -20.54 -9.57 16.11
C VAL A 166 -19.43 -8.57 15.78
N ILE A 167 -18.17 -8.92 16.09
CA ILE A 167 -17.00 -8.05 15.88
C ILE A 167 -16.18 -8.44 14.66
N TRP A 168 -16.38 -9.64 14.12
CA TRP A 168 -15.72 -10.09 12.90
C TRP A 168 -16.53 -11.18 12.20
N GLU A 169 -16.43 -11.23 10.87
CA GLU A 169 -16.91 -12.35 10.05
C GLU A 169 -15.87 -12.78 9.01
N SER A 170 -15.78 -14.08 8.76
CA SER A 170 -14.95 -14.65 7.72
C SER A 170 -15.55 -14.41 6.33
N ARG A 171 -14.70 -14.50 5.30
CA ARG A 171 -15.20 -14.77 3.94
C ARG A 171 -15.95 -16.11 3.93
N LEU A 172 -16.84 -16.29 2.94
CA LEU A 172 -17.56 -17.55 2.77
C LEU A 172 -16.57 -18.69 2.51
N GLN A 173 -16.53 -19.65 3.44
CA GLN A 173 -15.66 -20.82 3.36
C GLN A 173 -16.35 -21.91 2.57
N GLN A 174 -15.61 -22.54 1.66
CA GLN A 174 -16.07 -23.68 0.88
C GLN A 174 -15.58 -24.97 1.54
N VAL A 175 -16.51 -25.88 1.82
CA VAL A 175 -16.24 -27.23 2.32
C VAL A 175 -16.56 -28.18 1.17
N ASN A 176 -15.53 -28.71 0.52
CA ASN A 176 -15.67 -29.45 -0.74
C ASN A 176 -16.07 -30.92 -0.57
N GLY A 177 -16.13 -31.44 0.66
CA GLY A 177 -16.38 -32.85 0.95
C GLY A 177 -17.05 -33.09 2.30
N GLY A 178 -17.42 -34.34 2.56
CA GLY A 178 -17.81 -34.81 3.90
C GLY A 178 -16.61 -35.36 4.68
N GLY A 179 -16.80 -35.64 5.96
CA GLY A 179 -15.77 -36.07 6.90
C GLY A 179 -15.17 -34.92 7.69
N LEU A 180 -14.00 -35.17 8.27
CA LEU A 180 -13.20 -34.17 8.97
C LEU A 180 -12.60 -33.20 7.94
N VAL A 181 -12.91 -31.93 8.07
CA VAL A 181 -12.37 -30.86 7.24
C VAL A 181 -11.71 -29.81 8.13
N ARG A 182 -10.51 -29.37 7.72
CA ARG A 182 -9.81 -28.23 8.28
C ARG A 182 -9.59 -27.20 7.18
N GLY A 183 -9.67 -25.92 7.53
CA GLY A 183 -9.44 -24.83 6.59
C GLY A 183 -8.83 -23.62 7.27
N ASN A 184 -8.12 -22.81 6.49
CA ASN A 184 -7.45 -21.62 6.98
C ASN A 184 -8.28 -20.37 6.70
N PHE A 185 -8.22 -19.40 7.61
CA PHE A 185 -8.73 -18.07 7.34
C PHE A 185 -7.74 -17.31 6.46
N ALA A 186 -8.26 -16.67 5.41
CA ALA A 186 -7.47 -15.76 4.57
C ALA A 186 -6.86 -14.61 5.39
N VAL A 187 -7.57 -14.14 6.41
CA VAL A 187 -7.10 -13.13 7.36
C VAL A 187 -7.23 -13.70 8.76
N SER A 188 -6.11 -13.74 9.48
CA SER A 188 -6.10 -14.13 10.88
C SER A 188 -6.78 -13.06 11.73
N VAL A 189 -7.49 -13.48 12.78
CA VAL A 189 -8.30 -12.57 13.61
C VAL A 189 -7.85 -12.64 15.07
N GLY A 190 -7.64 -11.46 15.67
CA GLY A 190 -7.36 -11.36 17.10
C GLY A 190 -8.59 -11.66 17.93
N VAL A 191 -8.42 -12.40 19.02
CA VAL A 191 -9.49 -12.80 19.95
C VAL A 191 -9.13 -12.42 21.37
N GLU A 192 -10.16 -12.19 22.18
CA GLU A 192 -10.05 -11.97 23.61
C GLU A 192 -10.67 -13.12 24.40
N LYS A 193 -10.25 -13.26 25.65
CA LYS A 193 -10.84 -14.22 26.58
C LYS A 193 -12.35 -13.95 26.72
N GLY A 194 -13.16 -14.99 26.56
CA GLY A 194 -14.60 -14.94 26.68
C GLY A 194 -15.33 -14.65 25.38
N ASP A 195 -14.62 -14.31 24.29
CA ASP A 195 -15.21 -14.24 22.95
C ASP A 195 -15.87 -15.60 22.59
N VAL A 196 -16.92 -15.53 21.79
CA VAL A 196 -17.82 -16.64 21.44
C VAL A 196 -17.78 -16.84 19.93
N LEU A 197 -17.85 -18.09 19.49
CA LEU A 197 -17.84 -18.43 18.07
C LEU A 197 -19.25 -18.61 17.54
N GLY A 198 -19.47 -18.10 16.34
CA GLY A 198 -20.70 -18.29 15.59
C GLY A 198 -20.43 -18.87 14.20
N TYR A 199 -21.39 -19.63 13.69
CA TYR A 199 -21.26 -20.33 12.41
C TYR A 199 -22.54 -20.16 11.62
N TRP A 200 -22.50 -19.37 10.55
CA TRP A 200 -23.62 -19.19 9.64
C TRP A 200 -23.52 -20.17 8.47
N PHE A 201 -24.54 -21.01 8.32
CA PHE A 201 -24.73 -21.88 7.18
C PHE A 201 -25.84 -21.28 6.29
N PRO A 202 -25.51 -20.64 5.15
CA PRO A 202 -26.51 -20.06 4.26
C PRO A 202 -27.35 -21.10 3.51
N LYS A 203 -26.91 -22.36 3.50
CA LYS A 203 -27.63 -23.54 3.01
C LYS A 203 -27.85 -24.50 4.18
N ALA A 204 -28.44 -25.67 3.94
CA ALA A 204 -28.55 -26.74 4.93
C ALA A 204 -27.24 -26.93 5.74
N GLY A 205 -27.33 -26.79 7.05
CA GLY A 205 -26.24 -26.99 8.00
C GLY A 205 -25.79 -28.46 8.03
N ASN A 206 -24.97 -28.86 7.06
CA ASN A 206 -24.42 -30.22 6.93
C ASN A 206 -23.37 -30.57 8.01
N VAL A 207 -23.34 -29.84 9.12
CA VAL A 207 -22.51 -30.14 10.29
C VAL A 207 -23.26 -31.09 11.21
N THR A 208 -22.56 -32.09 11.73
CA THR A 208 -23.18 -33.05 12.66
C THR A 208 -23.20 -32.54 14.11
N PHE A 209 -24.26 -32.86 14.86
CA PHE A 209 -24.41 -32.56 16.29
C PHE A 209 -25.09 -33.69 17.08
N ASP A 210 -24.95 -33.64 18.40
CA ASP A 210 -25.75 -34.41 19.35
C ASP A 210 -26.52 -33.47 20.29
N LYS A 211 -27.56 -33.97 20.93
CA LYS A 211 -28.35 -33.24 21.94
C LYS A 211 -27.95 -33.67 23.36
N GLY A 212 -28.20 -32.81 24.35
CA GLY A 212 -28.02 -33.11 25.77
C GLY A 212 -26.64 -32.83 26.36
N THR A 213 -25.62 -32.55 25.54
CA THR A 213 -24.22 -32.49 25.98
C THR A 213 -23.55 -31.13 25.78
N GLY A 214 -24.21 -30.17 25.11
CA GLY A 214 -23.62 -28.87 24.83
C GLY A 214 -24.49 -27.65 25.10
N ASN A 215 -23.97 -26.49 24.75
CA ASN A 215 -24.68 -25.20 24.85
C ASN A 215 -24.52 -24.39 23.56
N THR A 216 -24.59 -25.06 22.41
CA THR A 216 -24.73 -24.38 21.13
C THR A 216 -26.20 -24.04 20.90
N ARG A 217 -26.49 -22.74 20.79
CA ARG A 217 -27.83 -22.23 20.48
C ARG A 217 -27.88 -21.74 19.03
N TYR A 218 -29.07 -21.45 18.52
CA TYR A 218 -29.21 -21.11 17.11
C TYR A 218 -30.23 -20.02 16.77
N LEU A 219 -30.07 -19.46 15.57
CA LEU A 219 -31.00 -18.57 14.88
C LEU A 219 -31.27 -19.08 13.46
N THR A 220 -32.43 -18.76 12.91
CA THR A 220 -32.82 -19.13 11.53
C THR A 220 -32.38 -18.12 10.47
N ARG A 221 -31.60 -17.10 10.86
CA ARG A 221 -31.16 -16.00 10.01
C ARG A 221 -29.68 -15.68 10.23
N ASP A 222 -29.04 -15.10 9.23
CA ASP A 222 -27.71 -14.51 9.37
C ASP A 222 -27.77 -13.29 10.29
N VAL A 223 -26.64 -13.00 10.94
CA VAL A 223 -26.45 -11.83 11.79
C VAL A 223 -25.23 -11.05 11.30
N PRO A 224 -25.40 -9.84 10.75
CA PRO A 224 -24.30 -9.09 10.17
C PRO A 224 -23.36 -8.51 11.23
N LEU A 225 -22.15 -8.14 10.78
CA LEU A 225 -21.15 -7.44 11.58
C LEU A 225 -21.75 -6.21 12.30
N GLY A 226 -21.36 -6.00 13.56
CA GLY A 226 -21.85 -4.91 14.42
C GLY A 226 -23.20 -5.18 15.10
N SER A 227 -23.92 -6.23 14.69
CA SER A 227 -25.20 -6.58 15.32
C SER A 227 -25.02 -7.04 16.76
N ARG A 228 -26.06 -6.80 17.56
CA ARG A 228 -26.15 -7.23 18.96
C ARG A 228 -27.19 -8.32 19.11
N ILE A 229 -26.83 -9.40 19.77
CA ILE A 229 -27.67 -10.57 20.00
C ILE A 229 -27.78 -10.78 21.50
N SER A 230 -29.00 -10.96 22.01
CA SER A 230 -29.17 -11.38 23.40
C SER A 230 -29.12 -12.91 23.45
N PRO A 231 -28.30 -13.53 24.33
CA PRO A 231 -28.27 -14.99 24.47
C PRO A 231 -29.65 -15.62 24.73
N SER A 232 -30.54 -14.92 25.43
CA SER A 232 -31.91 -15.38 25.72
C SER A 232 -32.85 -15.37 24.50
N SER A 233 -32.50 -14.63 23.44
CA SER A 233 -33.25 -14.62 22.18
C SER A 233 -32.91 -15.79 21.25
N LEU A 234 -31.96 -16.65 21.64
CA LEU A 234 -31.51 -17.77 20.86
C LEU A 234 -32.38 -19.00 21.10
N TYR A 235 -32.69 -19.74 20.03
CA TYR A 235 -33.42 -20.98 20.12
C TYR A 235 -32.53 -22.14 20.59
N GLY A 236 -33.15 -23.19 21.10
CA GLY A 236 -32.47 -24.45 21.41
C GLY A 236 -31.76 -24.51 22.76
N ASP A 237 -32.17 -23.68 23.72
CA ASP A 237 -31.63 -23.74 25.09
C ASP A 237 -31.84 -25.14 25.72
N ASP A 238 -33.04 -25.68 25.58
CA ASP A 238 -33.40 -27.00 26.10
C ASP A 238 -32.78 -28.16 25.31
N ASP A 239 -32.41 -27.94 24.05
CA ASP A 239 -31.85 -28.99 23.19
C ASP A 239 -30.42 -29.39 23.61
N LYS A 240 -29.68 -28.48 24.25
CA LYS A 240 -28.28 -28.65 24.66
C LYS A 240 -27.40 -29.23 23.55
N ARG A 241 -27.42 -28.60 22.37
CA ARG A 241 -26.73 -29.12 21.18
C ARG A 241 -25.22 -28.98 21.31
N SER A 242 -24.49 -30.00 20.88
CA SER A 242 -23.03 -30.00 20.77
C SER A 242 -22.65 -30.33 19.32
N TYR A 243 -22.09 -29.35 18.61
CA TYR A 243 -21.71 -29.49 17.20
C TYR A 243 -20.24 -29.89 17.05
N SER A 244 -19.93 -30.63 16.00
CA SER A 244 -18.55 -30.97 15.61
C SER A 244 -17.93 -29.83 14.82
N LEU A 245 -17.75 -28.67 15.45
CA LEU A 245 -17.14 -27.47 14.88
C LEU A 245 -16.22 -26.79 15.89
N GLY A 246 -15.22 -26.11 15.37
CA GLY A 246 -14.35 -25.26 16.17
C GLY A 246 -13.41 -24.43 15.30
N VAL A 247 -12.51 -23.75 15.98
CA VAL A 247 -11.46 -22.92 15.39
C VAL A 247 -10.10 -23.31 15.92
N PHE A 248 -9.09 -23.04 15.10
CA PHE A 248 -7.69 -23.21 15.46
C PHE A 248 -7.03 -21.84 15.62
N GLY A 249 -6.16 -21.72 16.61
CA GLY A 249 -5.42 -20.48 16.84
C GLY A 249 -4.18 -20.64 17.69
N LEU A 250 -3.44 -19.56 17.81
CA LEU A 250 -2.34 -19.40 18.76
C LEU A 250 -2.87 -18.58 19.94
N LEU A 251 -3.17 -19.24 21.07
CA LEU A 251 -3.69 -18.60 22.26
C LEU A 251 -2.57 -18.46 23.31
N LYS A 252 -2.45 -17.27 23.90
CA LYS A 252 -1.39 -16.94 24.85
C LYS A 252 -1.93 -16.93 26.27
#